data_AF-A0A3D2TLW8-F1
#
_entry.id   AF-A0A3D2TLW8-F1
#
_cell.length_a   1.000
_cell.length_b   1.000
_cell.length_c   1.000
_cell.angle_alpha   90.00
_cell.angle_beta   90.00
_cell.angle_gamma   90.00
#
_symmetry.space_group_name_H-M   'P 1'
#
loop_
_entity.id
_entity.type
_entity.pdbx_description
1 polymer ?
#
loop_
_entity_poly.entity_id
_entity_poly.type
_entity_poly.pdbx_seq_one_letter_code
_entity_poly.pdbx_strand_id
1 'polypeptide(L)' 'MNMGIFYGSSTGNTEMAAEKIKEQMGEFVPNEIVDVSNATPEQLLEYDLLFLGVSTWNIGDMQDDWADFLRRLE' A
#
# COMPACT_ATOMS: atom_id res chain seq x y z
N MET A 1 10.82 -14.44 -5.29
CA MET A 1 9.67 -14.08 -4.45
C MET A 1 9.48 -12.59 -4.62
N ASN A 2 8.41 -12.19 -5.29
CA ASN A 2 8.10 -10.79 -5.55
C ASN A 2 7.30 -10.23 -4.37
N MET A 3 7.72 -9.09 -3.85
CA MET A 3 7.08 -8.45 -2.71
C MET A 3 6.70 -7.02 -3.05
N GLY A 4 5.46 -6.64 -2.79
CA GLY A 4 4.94 -5.30 -3.07
C GLY A 4 4.44 -4.64 -1.78
N ILE A 5 4.77 -3.37 -1.59
CA ILE A 5 4.12 -2.54 -0.56
C ILE A 5 3.15 -1.58 -1.26
N PHE A 6 1.88 -1.68 -0.93
CA PHE A 6 0.84 -0.77 -1.40
C PHE A 6 0.34 0.06 -0.23
N TYR A 7 0.27 1.38 -0.38
CA TYR A 7 -0.19 2.26 0.68
C TYR A 7 -1.16 3.34 0.18
N GLY A 8 -1.98 3.84 1.10
CA GLY A 8 -2.77 5.05 0.89
C GLY A 8 -2.59 5.98 2.08
N SER A 9 -2.35 7.26 1.82
CA SER A 9 -2.06 8.24 2.87
C SER A 9 -2.49 9.65 2.49
N SER A 10 -3.28 10.31 3.33
CA SER A 10 -3.66 11.71 3.08
C SER A 10 -2.69 12.73 3.70
N THR A 11 -1.89 12.33 4.70
CA THR A 11 -0.92 13.21 5.40
C THR A 11 0.49 12.63 5.50
N GLY A 12 0.77 11.54 4.78
CA GLY A 12 2.11 10.95 4.66
C GLY A 12 2.54 10.00 5.78
N ASN A 13 1.76 9.81 6.84
CA ASN A 13 2.15 8.90 7.94
C ASN A 13 2.27 7.43 7.47
N THR A 14 1.32 6.98 6.65
CA THR A 14 1.33 5.61 6.11
C THR A 14 2.44 5.43 5.08
N GLU A 15 2.70 6.47 4.28
CA GLU A 15 3.81 6.53 3.32
C GLU A 15 5.15 6.38 4.03
N MET A 16 5.42 7.20 5.04
CA MET A 16 6.62 7.10 5.86
C MET A 16 6.75 5.74 6.55
N ALA A 17 5.64 5.11 6.92
CA ALA A 17 5.66 3.76 7.47
C ALA A 17 6.05 2.72 6.40
N ALA A 18 5.51 2.83 5.19
CA ALA A 18 5.87 1.97 4.05
C ALA A 18 7.36 2.10 3.69
N GLU A 19 7.89 3.33 3.64
CA GLU A 19 9.31 3.61 3.41
C GLU A 19 10.19 2.98 4.49
N LYS A 20 9.85 3.18 5.77
CA LYS A 20 10.59 2.57 6.90
C LYS A 20 10.56 1.06 6.85
N ILE A 21 9.42 0.44 6.51
CA ILE A 21 9.32 -1.01 6.37
C ILE A 21 10.30 -1.48 5.29
N LYS A 22 10.29 -0.85 4.10
CA LYS A 22 11.23 -1.17 3.03
C LYS A 22 12.69 -1.03 3.46
N GLU A 23 13.04 0.05 4.15
CA GLU A 23 14.40 0.28 4.66
C GLU A 23 14.85 -0.83 5.62
N GLN A 24 13.95 -1.32 6.48
CA GLN A 24 14.27 -2.38 7.45
C GLN A 24 14.35 -3.78 6.83
N MET A 25 13.85 -3.98 5.61
CA MET A 25 13.85 -5.30 4.96
C MET A 25 15.22 -5.72 4.40
N GLY A 26 16.22 -4.84 4.39
CA GLY A 26 17.61 -5.22 4.08
C GLY A 26 17.75 -5.77 2.66
N GLU A 27 18.21 -7.02 2.49
CA GLU A 27 18.31 -7.67 1.18
C GLU A 27 16.97 -8.21 0.65
N PHE A 28 15.93 -8.25 1.50
CA PHE A 28 14.56 -8.65 1.14
C PHE A 28 13.74 -7.44 0.66
N VAL A 29 14.38 -6.50 -0.07
CA VAL A 29 13.74 -5.24 -0.47
C VAL A 29 12.49 -5.55 -1.33
N PRO A 30 11.32 -5.04 -0.96
CA PRO A 30 10.16 -5.08 -1.84
C PRO A 30 10.49 -4.38 -3.16
N ASN A 31 10.06 -4.99 -4.25
CA ASN A 31 10.36 -4.53 -5.60
C ASN A 31 9.88 -3.08 -5.80
N GLU A 32 8.71 -2.76 -5.25
CA GLU A 32 8.10 -1.44 -5.31
C GLU A 32 7.39 -1.05 -4.01
N ILE A 33 7.34 0.26 -3.77
CA ILE A 33 6.35 0.88 -2.89
C ILE A 33 5.42 1.69 -3.81
N VAL A 34 4.13 1.44 -3.73
CA VAL A 34 3.14 1.99 -4.65
C VAL A 34 2.02 2.68 -3.87
N ASP A 35 1.74 3.92 -4.20
CA ASP A 35 0.53 4.61 -3.75
C ASP A 35 -0.69 4.03 -4.50
N VAL A 36 -1.70 3.57 -3.77
CA VAL A 36 -2.91 2.95 -4.34
C VAL A 36 -3.73 3.90 -5.23
N SER A 37 -3.58 5.22 -5.06
CA SER A 37 -4.17 6.20 -5.97
C SER A 37 -3.65 6.05 -7.40
N ASN A 38 -2.43 5.53 -7.56
CA ASN A 38 -1.76 5.31 -8.85
C ASN A 38 -1.73 3.84 -9.28
N ALA A 39 -2.26 2.92 -8.46
CA ALA A 39 -2.24 1.49 -8.73
C ALA A 39 -3.52 0.98 -9.40
N THR A 40 -3.41 -0.17 -10.09
CA THR A 40 -4.56 -0.95 -10.56
C THR A 40 -4.75 -2.23 -9.73
N PRO A 41 -5.97 -2.76 -9.62
CA PRO A 41 -6.25 -4.04 -8.96
C PRO A 41 -5.38 -5.20 -9.46
N GLU A 42 -5.14 -5.27 -10.77
CA GLU A 42 -4.39 -6.37 -11.41
C GLU A 42 -2.92 -6.39 -10.99
N GLN A 43 -2.33 -5.23 -10.68
CA GLN A 43 -0.93 -5.14 -10.23
C GLN A 43 -0.70 -5.92 -8.93
N LEU A 44 -1.73 -6.09 -8.08
CA LEU A 44 -1.60 -6.89 -6.86
C LEU A 44 -1.28 -8.36 -7.16
N LEU A 45 -1.67 -8.88 -8.33
CA LEU A 45 -1.45 -10.27 -8.73
C LEU A 45 -0.01 -10.57 -9.16
N GLU A 46 0.82 -9.54 -9.34
CA GLU A 46 2.23 -9.67 -9.77
C GLU A 46 3.16 -10.07 -8.61
N TYR A 47 2.64 -10.09 -7.38
CA TYR A 47 3.40 -10.26 -6.15
C TYR A 47 3.03 -11.55 -5.40
N ASP A 48 4.04 -12.23 -4.87
CA ASP A 48 3.88 -13.42 -4.02
C ASP A 48 3.51 -13.05 -2.57
N LEU A 49 3.91 -11.85 -2.14
CA LEU A 49 3.64 -11.30 -0.81
C LEU A 49 3.31 -9.81 -0.91
N LEU A 50 2.24 -9.40 -0.25
CA LEU A 50 1.76 -8.03 -0.25
C LEU A 50 1.78 -7.44 1.17
N PHE A 51 2.29 -6.22 1.29
CA PHE A 51 2.10 -5.38 2.47
C PHE A 51 1.12 -4.28 2.10
N LEU A 52 -0.02 -4.23 2.81
CA LEU A 52 -1.08 -3.26 2.54
C LEU A 52 -1.15 -2.28 3.70
N GLY A 53 -0.82 -1.01 3.45
CA GLY A 53 -0.79 0.05 4.44
C GLY A 53 -1.94 1.03 4.24
N VAL A 54 -2.83 1.15 5.23
CA VAL A 54 -3.97 2.08 5.18
C VAL A 54 -4.11 2.82 6.51
N SER A 55 -4.39 4.12 6.45
CA SER A 55 -4.75 4.89 7.63
C SER A 55 -6.25 4.87 7.88
N THR A 56 -6.65 5.05 9.13
CA THR A 56 -8.06 5.28 9.51
C THR A 56 -8.34 6.79 9.63
N TRP A 57 -9.53 7.21 9.21
CA TRP A 57 -10.02 8.59 9.27
C TRP A 57 -11.34 8.68 10.05
N ASN A 58 -11.72 9.90 10.43
CA ASN A 58 -12.97 10.20 11.16
C ASN A 58 -13.27 9.21 12.31
N ILE A 59 -14.33 8.41 12.16
CA ILE A 59 -14.80 7.40 13.13
C ILE A 59 -14.50 5.99 12.59
N GLY A 60 -13.25 5.76 12.19
CA GLY A 60 -12.79 4.46 11.70
C GLY A 60 -12.99 4.24 10.20
N ASP A 61 -13.25 5.31 9.44
CA ASP A 61 -13.34 5.27 7.99
C ASP A 61 -11.99 4.86 7.39
N MET A 62 -12.04 4.17 6.26
CA MET A 62 -10.86 3.89 5.46
C MET A 62 -10.38 5.17 4.77
N GLN A 63 -9.08 5.28 4.49
CA GLN A 63 -8.55 6.35 3.66
C GLN A 63 -9.15 6.32 2.24
N ASP A 64 -9.45 7.51 1.70
CA ASP A 64 -10.24 7.68 0.48
C ASP A 64 -9.68 6.91 -0.73
N ASP A 65 -8.37 6.98 -0.99
CA ASP A 65 -7.76 6.29 -2.14
C ASP A 65 -7.86 4.77 -2.02
N TRP A 66 -7.73 4.24 -0.80
CA TRP A 66 -7.96 2.82 -0.53
C TRP A 66 -9.43 2.42 -0.68
N ALA A 67 -10.36 3.25 -0.22
CA ALA A 67 -11.79 3.01 -0.38
C ALA A 67 -12.17 2.96 -1.86
N ASP A 68 -11.64 3.88 -2.67
CA ASP A 68 -11.84 3.89 -4.12
C ASP A 68 -11.09 2.75 -4.82
N PHE A 69 -9.90 2.39 -4.36
CA PHE A 69 -9.19 1.21 -4.87
C PHE A 69 -9.99 -0.07 -4.66
N LEU A 70 -10.54 -0.30 -3.47
CA LEU A 70 -11.34 -1.49 -3.17
C LEU A 70 -12.59 -1.60 -4.04
N ARG A 71 -13.27 -0.48 -4.35
CA ARG A 71 -14.42 -0.49 -5.27
C ARG A 71 -14.06 -0.95 -6.69
N ARG A 72 -12.81 -0.81 -7.10
CA ARG A 72 -12.31 -1.32 -8.40
C ARG A 72 -11.92 -2.79 -8.34
N LEU A 73 -11.77 -3.36 -7.13
CA LEU A 73 -11.38 -4.75 -6.90
C LEU A 73 -12.59 -5.71 -6.84
N GLU A 74 -13.78 -5.19 -6.50
CA GLU A 74 -15.07 -5.92 -6.48
C GLU A 74 -15.57 -6.31 -7.87
#